data_AF-A0A842UIL2-F1
#
_entry.id   AF-A0A842UIL2-F1
#
_cell.length_a   1.000
_cell.length_b   1.000
_cell.length_c   1.000
_cell.angle_alpha   90.00
_cell.angle_beta   90.00
_cell.angle_gamma   90.00
#
_symmetry.space_group_name_H-M   'P 1'
#
loop_
_entity.id
_entity.type
_entity.pdbx_description
1 polymer ?
#
loop_
_entity_poly.entity_id
_entity_poly.type
_entity_poly.pdbx_seq_one_letter_code
_entity_poly.pdbx_strand_id
1 'polypeptide(L)' 'VEITETILRDEYSVLPVSTYLADYFGVGDVCLSVPTIINRGGIKKKLKLNLTGREEKLLKQSAAKIRSTLNHVGF' A
#
# COMPACT_ATOMS: atom_id res chain seq x y z
N VAL A 1 -3.75 -1.74 19.01
CA VAL A 1 -3.59 -3.05 18.32
C VAL A 1 -4.57 -3.17 17.14
N GLU A 2 -4.78 -2.07 16.42
CA GLU A 2 -5.93 -1.89 15.52
C GLU A 2 -5.94 -2.88 14.35
N ILE A 3 -4.81 -3.09 13.67
CA ILE A 3 -4.71 -4.07 12.57
C ILE A 3 -5.06 -5.48 13.05
N THR A 4 -4.52 -5.88 14.20
CA THR A 4 -4.76 -7.19 14.78
C THR A 4 -6.23 -7.36 15.19
N GLU A 5 -6.82 -6.33 15.81
CA GLU A 5 -8.24 -6.34 16.19
C GLU A 5 -9.15 -6.46 14.97
N THR A 6 -8.91 -5.67 13.93
CA THR A 6 -9.66 -5.72 12.67
C THR A 6 -9.62 -7.11 12.04
N ILE A 7 -8.45 -7.76 12.01
CA ILE A 7 -8.31 -9.13 11.48
C ILE A 7 -9.05 -10.13 12.38
N LEU A 8 -8.85 -10.08 13.70
CA LEU A 8 -9.47 -11.02 14.63
C LEU A 8 -11.00 -10.91 14.67
N ARG A 9 -11.53 -9.71 14.50
CA ARG A 9 -12.97 -9.41 14.53
C ARG A 9 -13.65 -9.47 13.16
N ASP A 10 -12.91 -9.80 12.11
CA ASP A 10 -13.37 -9.77 10.72
C ASP A 10 -14.03 -8.44 10.32
N GLU A 11 -13.48 -7.35 10.85
CA GLU A 11 -13.97 -6.00 10.56
C GLU A 11 -13.49 -5.59 9.16
N TYR A 12 -14.37 -5.03 8.34
CA TYR A 12 -14.04 -4.52 7.01
C TYR A 12 -13.50 -3.09 7.10
N SER A 13 -12.41 -2.89 7.84
CA SER A 13 -11.86 -1.58 8.14
C SER A 13 -10.92 -1.08 7.04
N VAL A 14 -10.94 0.23 6.78
CA VAL A 14 -10.00 0.90 5.87
C VAL A 14 -8.83 1.40 6.69
N LEU A 15 -7.67 0.75 6.56
CA LEU A 15 -6.45 1.11 7.29
C LEU A 15 -5.30 1.42 6.31
N PRO A 16 -4.43 2.40 6.61
CA PRO A 16 -3.22 2.63 5.85
C PRO A 16 -2.18 1.57 6.22
N VAL A 17 -2.05 0.53 5.39
CA VAL A 17 -1.08 -0.55 5.61
C VAL A 17 -0.17 -0.73 4.40
N SER A 18 1.07 -1.15 4.65
CA SER A 18 2.02 -1.44 3.58
C SER A 18 1.56 -2.68 2.82
N THR A 19 1.34 -2.53 1.52
CA THR A 19 0.87 -3.61 0.65
C THR A 19 1.68 -3.67 -0.62
N TYR A 20 1.82 -4.87 -1.18
CA TYR A 20 2.43 -5.05 -2.49
C TYR A 20 1.57 -4.38 -3.57
N LEU A 21 2.16 -3.46 -4.31
CA LEU A 21 1.54 -2.75 -5.43
C LEU A 21 2.01 -3.40 -6.73
N ALA A 22 1.08 -3.96 -7.49
CA ALA A 22 1.36 -4.51 -8.82
C ALA A 22 1.24 -3.41 -9.90
N ASP A 23 0.17 -2.62 -9.83
CA ASP A 23 -0.03 -1.43 -10.65
C ASP A 23 -0.97 -0.46 -9.93
N TYR A 24 -0.38 0.54 -9.27
CA TYR A 24 -1.09 1.57 -8.52
C TYR A 24 -0.57 2.95 -8.94
N PHE A 25 -1.30 3.67 -9.80
CA PHE A 25 -0.84 4.89 -10.48
C PHE A 25 0.45 4.68 -11.29
N GLY A 26 0.59 3.53 -11.96
CA GLY A 26 1.80 3.17 -12.71
C GLY A 26 2.99 2.82 -11.80
N VAL A 27 2.76 2.65 -10.50
CA VAL A 27 3.74 2.12 -9.55
C VAL A 27 3.48 0.63 -9.34
N GLY A 28 4.45 -0.21 -9.68
CA GLY A 28 4.46 -1.65 -9.44
C GLY A 28 5.64 -2.10 -8.56
N ASP A 29 5.77 -3.41 -8.36
CA ASP A 29 6.91 -4.14 -7.76
C ASP A 29 7.49 -3.56 -6.46
N VAL A 30 6.67 -2.89 -5.67
CA VAL A 30 7.08 -2.31 -4.38
C VAL A 30 5.99 -2.48 -3.34
N CYS A 31 6.39 -2.51 -2.07
CA CYS A 31 5.45 -2.42 -0.95
C CYS A 31 5.38 -0.98 -0.45
N LEU A 32 4.18 -0.41 -0.46
CA LEU A 32 3.91 0.95 0.01
C LEU A 32 2.59 1.01 0.78
N SER A 33 2.51 1.96 1.71
CA SER A 33 1.29 2.21 2.49
C SER A 33 0.25 2.91 1.63
N VAL A 34 -0.88 2.23 1.42
CA VAL A 34 -2.06 2.78 0.75
C VAL A 34 -3.33 2.40 1.53
N PRO A 35 -4.39 3.22 1.48
CA PRO A 35 -5.65 2.88 2.14
C PRO A 35 -6.20 1.56 1.61
N THR A 36 -6.33 0.59 2.50
CA THR A 36 -6.64 -0.79 2.14
C THR A 36 -7.75 -1.29 3.04
N ILE A 37 -8.75 -1.93 2.44
CA ILE A 37 -9.76 -2.71 3.16
C ILE A 37 -9.09 -3.99 3.63
N ILE A 38 -9.13 -4.21 4.94
CA ILE A 38 -8.61 -5.39 5.62
C ILE A 38 -9.79 -6.11 6.27
N ASN A 39 -9.72 -7.42 6.38
CA ASN A 39 -10.62 -8.23 7.23
C ASN A 39 -9.87 -9.46 7.76
N ARG A 40 -10.56 -10.48 8.26
CA ARG A 40 -9.93 -11.72 8.75
C ARG A 40 -9.06 -12.43 7.70
N GLY A 41 -9.35 -12.23 6.42
CA GLY A 41 -8.56 -12.76 5.30
C GLY A 41 -7.32 -11.93 4.96
N GLY A 42 -6.99 -10.90 5.75
CA GLY A 42 -5.92 -9.95 5.44
C GLY A 42 -6.39 -8.89 4.44
N ILE A 43 -5.56 -8.60 3.44
CA ILE A 43 -5.83 -7.54 2.44
C ILE A 43 -6.98 -7.98 1.52
N LYS A 44 -8.09 -7.24 1.54
CA LYS A 44 -9.21 -7.44 0.62
C LYS A 44 -9.12 -6.57 -0.62
N LYS A 45 -8.90 -5.26 -0.45
CA LYS A 45 -8.91 -4.31 -1.57
C LYS A 45 -8.11 -3.06 -1.26
N LYS A 46 -7.21 -2.70 -2.18
CA LYS A 46 -6.52 -1.40 -2.19
C LYS A 46 -7.47 -0.36 -2.79
N LEU A 47 -7.71 0.74 -2.09
CA LEU A 47 -8.58 1.82 -2.57
C LEU A 47 -7.78 2.75 -3.48
N LYS A 48 -8.33 3.08 -4.66
CA LYS A 48 -7.76 4.13 -5.51
C LYS A 48 -8.19 5.49 -4.98
N LEU A 49 -7.21 6.32 -4.65
CA LEU A 49 -7.43 7.69 -4.17
C LEU A 49 -7.58 8.67 -5.34
N ASN A 50 -8.29 9.77 -5.11
CA ASN A 50 -8.25 10.91 -6.03
C ASN A 50 -7.04 11.77 -5.66
N LEU A 51 -5.88 11.46 -6.24
CA LEU A 51 -4.64 12.21 -6.00
C LEU A 51 -4.56 13.42 -6.92
N THR A 52 -4.04 14.52 -6.39
CA THR A 52 -3.58 15.64 -7.22
C THR A 52 -2.33 15.24 -8.01
N GLY A 53 -2.04 15.94 -9.11
CA GLY A 53 -0.82 15.67 -9.89
C GLY A 53 0.47 15.81 -9.08
N ARG A 54 0.48 16.65 -8.03
CA ARG A 54 1.60 16.78 -7.09
C ARG A 54 1.73 15.54 -6.21
N GLU A 55 0.64 15.04 -5.63
CA GLU A 55 0.67 13.85 -4.78
C GLU A 55 1.04 12.60 -5.57
N GLU A 56 0.53 12.44 -6.79
CA GLU A 56 0.91 11.33 -7.66
C GLU A 56 2.42 11.34 -7.97
N LYS A 57 2.98 12.52 -8.26
CA LYS A 57 4.43 12.68 -8.47
C LYS A 57 5.24 12.30 -7.23
N LEU A 58 4.81 12.73 -6.05
CA LEU A 58 5.49 12.41 -4.78
C LEU A 58 5.37 10.91 -4.45
N LEU A 59 4.23 10.28 -4.73
CA LEU A 59 4.03 8.84 -4.58
C LEU A 59 5.01 8.06 -5.46
N LYS A 60 5.12 8.42 -6.75
CA LYS A 60 6.06 7.80 -7.70
C LYS A 60 7.51 7.97 -7.27
N GLN A 61 7.88 9.15 -6.74
CA GLN A 61 9.22 9.39 -6.19
C GLN A 61 9.52 8.51 -4.97
N SER A 62 8.56 8.37 -4.05
CA SER A 62 8.69 7.48 -2.89
C SER A 62 8.90 6.03 -3.32
N ALA A 63 8.08 5.57 -4.27
CA ALA A 63 8.18 4.23 -4.84
C ALA A 63 9.55 3.95 -5.49
N ALA A 64 10.05 4.89 -6.29
CA ALA A 64 11.36 4.77 -6.94
C ALA A 64 12.48 4.65 -5.91
N LYS A 65 12.40 5.38 -4.79
CA LYS A 65 13.38 5.31 -3.71
C LYS A 65 13.38 3.96 -3.02
N ILE A 66 12.20 3.42 -2.71
CA ILE A 66 12.09 2.06 -2.13
C ILE A 66 12.63 1.01 -3.11
N ARG A 67 12.26 1.10 -4.39
CA ARG A 67 12.77 0.18 -5.43
C ARG A 67 14.29 0.20 -5.53
N SER A 68 14.89 1.39 -5.49
CA SER A 68 16.36 1.53 -5.49
C SER A 68 16.98 0.82 -4.28
N THR A 69 16.39 0.98 -3.10
CA THR A 69 16.84 0.27 -1.90
C THR A 69 16.71 -1.24 -2.04
N LEU A 70 15.57 -1.74 -2.55
CA LEU A 70 15.33 -3.17 -2.79
C LEU A 70 16.38 -3.76 -3.74
N ASN A 71 16.63 -3.09 -4.88
CA ASN A 71 17.65 -3.50 -5.82
C ASN A 71 19.05 -3.54 -5.17
N HIS A 72 19.36 -2.58 -4.30
CA HIS A 72 20.66 -2.52 -3.61
C HIS A 72 20.85 -3.67 -2.62
N VAL A 73 19.77 -4.17 -2.01
CA VAL A 73 19.81 -5.30 -1.07
C VAL A 73 19.49 -6.65 -1.73
N GLY A 74 19.31 -6.69 -3.05
CA GLY A 74 19.17 -7.92 -3.83
C GLY A 74 17.74 -8.48 -3.91
N PHE A 75 16.72 -7.62 -3.80
CA PHE A 75 15.31 -7.95 -3.97
C PHE A 75 14.72 -7.28 -5.22
#